data_AF-A0A2D4NVY6-F1
#
_entry.id   AF-A0A2D4NVY6-F1
#
_cell.length_a   1.000
_cell.length_b   1.000
_cell.length_c   1.000
_cell.angle_alpha   90.00
_cell.angle_beta   90.00
_cell.angle_gamma   90.00
#
_symmetry.space_group_name_H-M   'P 1'
#
loop_
_entity.id
_entity.type
_entity.pdbx_description
1 polymer ?
#
loop_
_entity_poly.entity_id
_entity_poly.type
_entity_poly.pdbx_seq_one_letter_code
_entity_poly.pdbx_strand_id
1 'polypeptide(L)'
;GVVLDALHWKMPSIFSWLHREGKLSEEEMARTFNCGIGAVLIVQKELAGKVLSDIRRHEEAWLIGKVMHHQAGSAHVEVKNLLQALQANRLQSFHSKQIKLKPCKTRVGVLISGTGTNMEALIASAKKPNSSAEIVVVISNKADAEGLKKAERDGIPTKVINHKDYSNRIEFDSAMDQVLREFSVELICLAGFMRILSGPFVSKWEGKILNIHPSLLPSFKGSNAHKLVLEAGVRVTGCTVHFVAEEVDAGAIIFQEAVPVKIGDTEKTLSERVKAAEHKAFPAAMQLVASGAVQLGRDGKLCWNLEKHN
;
A
#
# COMPACT_ATOMS: atom_id res chain seq x y z
N GLY A 1 29.64 41.96 3.88
CA GLY A 1 28.46 41.10 4.01
C GLY A 1 28.00 40.68 2.64
N VAL A 2 26.92 39.93 2.56
CA VAL A 2 26.27 39.58 1.30
C VAL A 2 24.80 39.97 1.34
N VAL A 3 24.31 40.49 0.23
CA VAL A 3 22.89 40.76 0.02
C VAL A 3 22.41 39.81 -1.05
N LEU A 4 21.49 38.92 -0.67
CA LEU A 4 20.79 37.99 -1.54
C LEU A 4 19.39 38.52 -1.82
N ASP A 5 18.81 38.11 -2.93
CA ASP A 5 17.41 38.41 -3.25
C ASP A 5 16.70 37.14 -3.70
N ALA A 6 15.74 36.73 -2.87
CA ALA A 6 15.02 35.46 -2.99
C ALA A 6 14.20 35.30 -4.27
N LEU A 7 13.99 36.38 -5.01
CA LEU A 7 13.34 36.32 -6.32
C LEU A 7 14.27 35.91 -7.46
N HIS A 8 15.60 35.87 -7.22
CA HIS A 8 16.57 35.53 -8.27
C HIS A 8 16.89 34.04 -8.39
N TRP A 9 16.48 33.20 -7.44
CA TRP A 9 16.58 31.75 -7.59
C TRP A 9 15.22 31.09 -7.42
N LYS A 10 15.15 29.84 -7.88
CA LYS A 10 13.96 29.03 -7.73
C LYS A 10 13.93 28.43 -6.32
N MET A 11 13.07 28.96 -5.47
CA MET A 11 12.84 28.39 -4.14
C MET A 11 11.92 27.16 -4.24
N PRO A 12 12.35 25.97 -3.77
CA PRO A 12 11.49 24.79 -3.75
C PRO A 12 10.22 25.00 -2.91
N SER A 13 9.09 24.48 -3.38
CA SER A 13 7.77 24.67 -2.76
C SER A 13 7.67 24.09 -1.33
N ILE A 14 8.52 23.12 -0.98
CA ILE A 14 8.59 22.57 0.38
C ILE A 14 8.91 23.64 1.42
N PHE A 15 9.68 24.69 1.09
CA PHE A 15 9.98 25.77 2.02
C PHE A 15 8.77 26.69 2.25
N SER A 16 7.95 26.92 1.22
CA SER A 16 6.66 27.60 1.37
C SER A 16 5.69 26.80 2.24
N TRP A 17 5.69 25.47 2.12
CA TRP A 17 4.90 24.58 2.96
C TRP A 17 5.41 24.58 4.42
N LEU A 18 6.73 24.44 4.63
CA LEU A 18 7.36 24.47 5.96
C LEU A 18 7.08 25.78 6.70
N HIS A 19 7.24 26.92 6.03
CA HIS A 19 6.92 28.22 6.58
C HIS A 19 5.46 28.30 7.08
N ARG A 20 4.52 27.73 6.32
CA ARG A 20 3.08 27.78 6.63
C ARG A 20 2.68 26.79 7.73
N GLU A 21 2.96 25.51 7.54
CA GLU A 21 2.52 24.46 8.48
C GLU A 21 3.34 24.48 9.77
N GLY A 22 4.63 24.84 9.67
CA GLY A 22 5.53 25.01 10.81
C GLY A 22 5.37 26.34 11.55
N LYS A 23 4.58 27.29 11.01
CA LYS A 23 4.40 28.65 11.54
C LYS A 23 5.73 29.39 11.81
N LEU A 24 6.71 29.18 10.94
CA LEU A 24 8.08 29.70 11.09
C LEU A 24 8.15 31.17 10.67
N SER A 25 8.95 32.00 11.34
CA SER A 25 9.14 33.40 10.93
C SER A 25 10.04 33.54 9.69
N GLU A 26 10.06 34.71 9.05
CA GLU A 26 10.97 34.99 7.93
C GLU A 26 12.44 34.88 8.37
N GLU A 27 12.75 35.39 9.56
CA GLU A 27 14.08 35.33 10.15
C GLU A 27 14.51 33.89 10.45
N GLU A 28 13.59 33.07 10.98
CA GLU A 28 13.85 31.66 11.25
C GLU A 28 14.06 30.86 9.95
N MET A 29 13.26 31.16 8.92
CA MET A 29 13.43 30.59 7.58
C MET A 29 14.80 30.94 7.00
N ALA A 30 15.20 32.21 7.05
CA ALA A 30 16.48 32.68 6.50
C ALA A 30 17.69 32.16 7.27
N ARG A 31 17.56 31.97 8.59
CA ARG A 31 18.67 31.58 9.47
C ARG A 31 18.92 30.08 9.50
N THR A 32 17.86 29.27 9.39
CA THR A 32 17.93 27.83 9.64
C THR A 32 17.91 27.00 8.36
N PHE A 33 17.23 27.50 7.32
CA PHE A 33 17.01 26.75 6.09
C PHE A 33 17.79 27.37 4.93
N ASN A 34 18.36 26.52 4.08
CA ASN A 34 19.07 26.98 2.89
C ASN A 34 18.14 27.54 1.80
N CYS A 35 16.83 27.36 1.93
CA CYS A 35 15.80 27.82 1.00
C CYS A 35 16.09 27.47 -0.47
N GLY A 36 16.70 26.29 -0.71
CA GLY A 36 17.02 25.77 -2.04
C GLY A 36 18.44 26.06 -2.55
N ILE A 37 19.27 26.78 -1.78
CA ILE A 37 20.66 27.04 -2.16
C ILE A 37 21.54 25.85 -1.73
N GLY A 38 22.08 25.12 -2.70
CA GLY A 38 23.00 23.99 -2.44
C GLY A 38 24.46 24.41 -2.32
N ALA A 39 24.91 25.37 -3.12
CA ALA A 39 26.27 25.89 -3.13
C ALA A 39 26.29 27.36 -3.59
N VAL A 40 27.34 28.10 -3.22
CA VAL A 40 27.54 29.50 -3.61
C VAL A 40 28.96 29.68 -4.12
N LEU A 41 29.10 30.25 -5.31
CA LEU A 41 30.38 30.70 -5.86
C LEU A 41 30.45 32.23 -5.83
N ILE A 42 31.56 32.76 -5.32
CA ILE A 42 31.84 34.20 -5.33
C ILE A 42 32.82 34.47 -6.47
N VAL A 43 32.43 35.37 -7.38
CA VAL A 43 33.19 35.69 -8.59
C VAL A 43 33.29 37.19 -8.80
N GLN A 44 34.29 37.63 -9.58
CA GLN A 44 34.36 39.01 -10.05
C GLN A 44 33.13 39.34 -10.90
N LYS A 45 32.63 40.56 -10.77
CA LYS A 45 31.37 41.01 -11.39
C LYS A 45 31.39 40.84 -12.91
N GLU A 46 32.55 41.06 -13.52
CA GLU A 46 32.78 41.01 -14.97
C GLU A 46 32.76 39.56 -15.48
N LEU A 47 33.09 38.59 -14.63
CA LEU A 47 33.13 37.17 -14.95
C LEU A 47 31.82 36.44 -14.64
N ALA A 48 30.92 37.07 -13.86
CA ALA A 48 29.70 36.44 -13.37
C ALA A 48 28.82 35.85 -14.46
N GLY A 49 28.65 36.57 -15.58
CA GLY A 49 27.87 36.09 -16.72
C GLY A 49 28.47 34.83 -17.37
N LYS A 50 29.80 34.83 -17.60
CA LYS A 50 30.50 33.70 -18.20
C LYS A 50 30.46 32.46 -17.30
N VAL A 51 30.79 32.62 -16.01
CA VAL A 51 30.75 31.52 -15.04
C VAL A 51 29.34 30.95 -14.91
N LEU A 52 28.32 31.79 -14.88
CA LEU A 52 26.92 31.35 -14.83
C LEU A 52 26.56 30.52 -16.08
N SER A 53 26.98 30.95 -17.27
CA SER A 53 26.77 30.20 -18.51
C SER A 53 27.48 28.86 -18.52
N ASP A 54 28.69 28.76 -17.95
CA ASP A 54 29.45 27.52 -17.90
C ASP A 54 28.83 26.52 -16.91
N ILE A 55 28.42 26.96 -15.71
CA ILE A 55 27.76 26.10 -14.71
C ILE A 55 26.42 25.58 -15.23
N ARG A 56 25.64 26.42 -15.93
CA ARG A 56 24.33 26.05 -16.50
C ARG A 56 24.38 24.94 -17.56
N ARG A 57 25.57 24.54 -18.00
CA ARG A 57 25.75 23.36 -18.88
C ARG A 57 25.58 22.04 -18.13
N HIS A 58 25.73 22.04 -16.82
CA HIS A 58 25.75 20.83 -15.99
C HIS A 58 24.77 20.89 -14.81
N GLU A 59 24.48 22.07 -14.28
CA GLU A 59 23.70 22.28 -13.04
C GLU A 59 22.73 23.46 -13.18
N GLU A 60 21.66 23.49 -12.37
CA GLU A 60 20.83 24.69 -12.25
C GLU A 60 21.57 25.77 -11.45
N ALA A 61 21.69 26.98 -12.00
CA ALA A 61 22.40 28.08 -11.35
C ALA A 61 21.76 29.44 -11.63
N TRP A 62 21.94 30.37 -10.70
CA TRP A 62 21.39 31.73 -10.76
C TRP A 62 22.38 32.75 -10.20
N LEU A 63 22.24 34.01 -10.63
CA LEU A 63 22.90 35.14 -9.98
C LEU A 63 22.02 35.59 -8.79
N ILE A 64 22.35 35.11 -7.58
CA ILE A 64 21.45 35.23 -6.42
C ILE A 64 21.67 36.48 -5.56
N GLY A 65 22.79 37.20 -5.73
CA GLY A 65 23.13 38.31 -4.86
C GLY A 65 24.48 38.96 -5.17
N LYS A 66 24.93 39.83 -4.27
CA LYS A 66 26.20 40.56 -4.39
C LYS A 66 26.92 40.63 -3.05
N VAL A 67 28.25 40.63 -3.10
CA VAL A 67 29.10 40.94 -1.95
C VAL A 67 29.17 42.45 -1.78
N MET A 68 28.97 42.93 -0.56
CA MET A 68 28.96 44.34 -0.21
C MET A 68 30.02 44.63 0.85
N HIS A 69 30.62 45.83 0.81
CA HIS A 69 31.46 46.32 1.90
C HIS A 69 30.65 46.35 3.20
N HIS A 70 31.19 45.73 4.24
CA HIS A 70 30.50 45.59 5.51
C HIS A 70 30.80 46.79 6.40
N GLN A 71 29.75 47.43 6.93
CA GLN A 71 29.89 48.41 8.00
C GLN A 71 29.71 47.71 9.35
N ALA A 72 30.52 48.07 10.34
CA ALA A 72 30.52 47.46 11.66
C ALA A 72 29.12 47.56 12.30
N GLY A 73 28.56 46.41 12.72
CA GLY A 73 27.25 46.30 13.37
C GLY A 73 26.07 45.93 12.46
N SER A 74 26.29 45.80 11.14
CA SER A 74 25.25 45.32 10.21
C SER A 74 25.18 43.78 10.15
N ALA A 75 24.10 43.21 9.62
CA ALA A 75 23.99 41.76 9.40
C ALA A 75 25.04 41.28 8.37
N HIS A 76 25.66 40.11 8.60
CA HIS A 76 26.63 39.55 7.66
C HIS A 76 25.97 39.02 6.37
N VAL A 77 24.70 38.59 6.46
CA VAL A 77 23.88 38.07 5.36
C VAL A 77 22.50 38.74 5.45
N GLU A 78 22.07 39.39 4.36
CA GLU A 78 20.73 39.95 4.21
C GLU A 78 20.03 39.21 3.06
N VAL A 79 18.82 38.70 3.29
CA VAL A 79 18.01 38.05 2.25
C VAL A 79 16.78 38.90 1.98
N LYS A 80 16.74 39.54 0.82
CA LYS A 80 15.62 40.39 0.40
C LYS A 80 14.51 39.56 -0.22
N ASN A 81 13.28 40.08 -0.11
CA ASN A 81 12.08 39.53 -0.74
C ASN A 81 11.79 38.07 -0.38
N LEU A 82 12.26 37.57 0.76
CA LEU A 82 12.08 36.16 1.13
C LEU A 82 10.60 35.84 1.36
N LEU A 83 9.88 36.69 2.10
CA LEU A 83 8.43 36.52 2.25
C LEU A 83 7.72 36.53 0.89
N GLN A 84 8.11 37.42 -0.01
CA GLN A 84 7.52 37.48 -1.35
C GLN A 84 7.82 36.22 -2.16
N ALA A 85 9.03 35.67 -2.10
CA ALA A 85 9.38 34.42 -2.76
C ALA A 85 8.60 33.23 -2.18
N LEU A 86 8.50 33.14 -0.86
CA LEU A 86 7.70 32.13 -0.15
C LEU A 86 6.21 32.22 -0.51
N GLN A 87 5.71 33.43 -0.75
CA GLN A 87 4.32 33.71 -1.13
C GLN A 87 4.06 33.62 -2.64
N ALA A 88 5.05 33.89 -3.51
CA ALA A 88 4.89 33.80 -4.97
C ALA A 88 4.62 32.35 -5.41
N ASN A 89 5.20 31.40 -4.67
CA ASN A 89 4.86 29.97 -4.77
C ASN A 89 3.44 29.62 -4.28
N ARG A 90 2.64 30.58 -3.76
CA ARG A 90 1.19 30.39 -3.51
C ARG A 90 0.37 30.44 -4.80
N LEU A 91 0.82 31.22 -5.80
CA LEU A 91 0.10 31.47 -7.06
C LEU A 91 0.53 30.54 -8.20
N GLN A 92 1.70 29.89 -8.10
CA GLN A 92 1.81 28.50 -8.53
C GLN A 92 1.01 27.64 -7.54
N SER A 93 -0.29 27.89 -7.57
CA SER A 93 -1.32 26.97 -7.17
C SER A 93 -0.79 25.55 -7.20
N PHE A 94 -1.21 24.81 -6.20
CA PHE A 94 -1.66 23.45 -6.40
C PHE A 94 -2.76 23.39 -7.49
N HIS A 95 -2.52 23.93 -8.70
CA HIS A 95 -2.83 23.20 -9.91
C HIS A 95 -2.04 21.92 -9.74
N SER A 96 -2.72 20.97 -9.11
CA SER A 96 -2.91 19.63 -9.59
C SER A 96 -2.66 19.45 -11.10
N LYS A 97 -1.45 19.74 -11.61
CA LYS A 97 -0.69 18.59 -12.07
C LYS A 97 -0.60 17.74 -10.83
N GLN A 98 -1.60 16.89 -10.65
CA GLN A 98 -1.44 15.69 -9.87
C GLN A 98 -0.04 15.24 -10.28
N ILE A 99 0.93 15.39 -9.37
CA ILE A 99 1.80 14.27 -9.17
C ILE A 99 0.75 13.20 -8.89
N LYS A 100 0.35 12.47 -9.94
CA LYS A 100 -0.26 11.16 -9.78
C LYS A 100 0.89 10.42 -9.13
N LEU A 101 1.08 10.65 -7.83
CA LEU A 101 1.55 9.65 -6.91
C LEU A 101 0.58 8.55 -7.26
N LYS A 102 1.05 7.64 -8.11
CA LYS A 102 0.32 6.43 -8.44
C LYS A 102 -0.05 5.92 -7.05
N PRO A 103 -1.35 5.88 -6.68
CA PRO A 103 -1.72 5.53 -5.32
C PRO A 103 -0.95 4.26 -5.01
N CYS A 104 -0.11 4.32 -3.97
CA CYS A 104 0.80 3.23 -3.69
C CYS A 104 -0.11 2.03 -3.44
N LYS A 105 -0.01 1.03 -4.30
CA LYS A 105 -0.90 -0.13 -4.21
C LYS A 105 -0.57 -0.83 -2.91
N THR A 106 -1.60 -1.24 -2.17
CA THR A 106 -1.42 -2.09 -1.00
C THR A 106 -0.70 -3.35 -1.42
N ARG A 107 0.41 -3.64 -0.75
CA ARG A 107 1.24 -4.81 -1.04
C ARG A 107 0.59 -6.05 -0.44
N VAL A 108 0.19 -6.99 -1.29
CA VAL A 108 -0.55 -8.19 -0.93
C VAL A 108 0.34 -9.42 -0.97
N GLY A 109 0.35 -10.19 0.13
CA GLY A 109 0.89 -11.55 0.17
C GLY A 109 -0.23 -12.58 0.04
N VAL A 110 -0.09 -13.56 -0.83
CA VAL A 110 -1.09 -14.63 -0.99
C VAL A 110 -0.55 -15.95 -0.46
N LEU A 111 -1.29 -16.60 0.44
CA LEU A 111 -0.94 -17.90 1.02
C LEU A 111 -1.78 -19.01 0.37
N ILE A 112 -1.13 -20.09 -0.07
CA ILE A 112 -1.79 -21.20 -0.80
C ILE A 112 -1.33 -22.59 -0.33
N SER A 113 -2.14 -23.62 -0.57
CA SER A 113 -1.77 -25.04 -0.32
C SER A 113 -2.02 -25.99 -1.49
N GLY A 114 -2.39 -25.49 -2.67
CA GLY A 114 -2.82 -26.35 -3.78
C GLY A 114 -2.91 -25.64 -5.13
N THR A 115 -4.02 -25.86 -5.85
CA THR A 115 -4.17 -25.48 -7.27
C THR A 115 -4.14 -23.98 -7.55
N GLY A 116 -4.42 -23.14 -6.55
CA GLY A 116 -4.28 -21.68 -6.66
C GLY A 116 -5.34 -20.97 -7.52
N THR A 117 -6.52 -21.54 -7.72
CA THR A 117 -7.57 -20.91 -8.58
C THR A 117 -8.02 -19.54 -8.05
N ASN A 118 -8.17 -19.39 -6.73
CA ASN A 118 -8.48 -18.10 -6.12
C ASN A 118 -7.32 -17.10 -6.27
N MET A 119 -6.08 -17.58 -6.13
CA MET A 119 -4.89 -16.75 -6.32
C MET A 119 -4.82 -16.22 -7.76
N GLU A 120 -5.10 -17.03 -8.78
CA GLU A 120 -5.16 -16.56 -10.18
C GLU A 120 -6.19 -15.45 -10.37
N ALA A 121 -7.37 -15.57 -9.76
CA ALA A 121 -8.38 -14.51 -9.79
C ALA A 121 -7.92 -13.22 -9.10
N LEU A 122 -7.21 -13.32 -7.96
CA LEU A 122 -6.61 -12.19 -7.27
C LEU A 122 -5.53 -11.52 -8.15
N ILE A 123 -4.65 -12.30 -8.78
CA ILE A 123 -3.60 -11.81 -9.68
C ILE A 123 -4.21 -11.05 -10.87
N ALA A 124 -5.20 -11.65 -11.52
CA ALA A 124 -5.89 -11.03 -12.64
C ALA A 124 -6.55 -9.68 -12.25
N SER A 125 -7.10 -9.59 -11.03
CA SER A 125 -7.67 -8.35 -10.51
C SER A 125 -6.61 -7.30 -10.18
N ALA A 126 -5.52 -7.70 -9.51
CA ALA A 126 -4.42 -6.81 -9.14
C ALA A 126 -3.70 -6.17 -10.35
N LYS A 127 -3.71 -6.86 -11.50
CA LYS A 127 -3.16 -6.37 -12.77
C LYS A 127 -4.01 -5.27 -13.42
N LYS A 128 -5.27 -5.06 -13.00
CA LYS A 128 -6.13 -4.02 -13.58
C LYS A 128 -5.58 -2.60 -13.28
N PRO A 129 -5.72 -1.64 -14.21
CA PRO A 129 -5.20 -0.28 -14.02
C PRO A 129 -5.76 0.46 -12.80
N ASN A 130 -7.01 0.17 -12.42
CA ASN A 130 -7.71 0.76 -11.29
C ASN A 130 -7.59 -0.03 -9.99
N SER A 131 -6.78 -1.10 -9.97
CA SER A 131 -6.60 -1.87 -8.73
C SER A 131 -5.81 -1.08 -7.70
N SER A 132 -6.27 -1.12 -6.45
CA SER A 132 -5.56 -0.60 -5.29
C SER A 132 -4.61 -1.62 -4.66
N ALA A 133 -4.53 -2.84 -5.21
CA ALA A 133 -3.71 -3.92 -4.70
C ALA A 133 -2.61 -4.33 -5.70
N GLU A 134 -1.46 -4.75 -5.15
CA GLU A 134 -0.34 -5.34 -5.87
C GLU A 134 0.06 -6.63 -5.18
N ILE A 135 0.07 -7.76 -5.88
CA ILE A 135 0.53 -9.02 -5.28
C ILE A 135 2.05 -9.09 -5.39
N VAL A 136 2.72 -9.10 -4.25
CA VAL A 136 4.19 -8.99 -4.15
C VAL A 136 4.87 -10.30 -3.84
N VAL A 137 4.15 -11.27 -3.27
CA VAL A 137 4.67 -12.61 -2.97
C VAL A 137 3.54 -13.63 -2.89
N VAL A 138 3.82 -14.85 -3.35
CA VAL A 138 2.99 -16.03 -3.08
C VAL A 138 3.78 -17.00 -2.22
N ILE A 139 3.21 -17.42 -1.09
CA ILE A 139 3.81 -18.37 -0.18
C ILE A 139 2.98 -19.65 -0.17
N SER A 140 3.62 -20.80 -0.33
CA SER A 140 2.95 -22.10 -0.14
C SER A 140 3.56 -22.88 1.00
N ASN A 141 2.70 -23.61 1.72
CA ASN A 141 3.16 -24.61 2.70
C ASN A 141 3.47 -25.98 2.10
N LYS A 142 3.37 -26.12 0.76
CA LYS A 142 3.68 -27.33 0.00
C LYS A 142 4.52 -26.99 -1.22
N ALA A 143 5.60 -27.73 -1.44
CA ALA A 143 6.52 -27.49 -2.57
C ALA A 143 5.92 -27.86 -3.93
N ASP A 144 4.96 -28.79 -3.95
CA ASP A 144 4.29 -29.32 -5.14
C ASP A 144 2.98 -28.60 -5.50
N ALA A 145 2.65 -27.51 -4.79
CA ALA A 145 1.44 -26.74 -5.08
C ALA A 145 1.48 -26.16 -6.50
N GLU A 146 0.53 -26.58 -7.36
CA GLU A 146 0.43 -26.08 -8.74
C GLU A 146 0.30 -24.55 -8.82
N GLY A 147 -0.27 -23.91 -7.79
CA GLY A 147 -0.36 -22.46 -7.68
C GLY A 147 0.99 -21.74 -7.72
N LEU A 148 2.09 -22.38 -7.28
CA LEU A 148 3.43 -21.78 -7.36
C LEU A 148 3.84 -21.54 -8.82
N LYS A 149 3.67 -22.56 -9.67
CA LYS A 149 3.96 -22.46 -11.11
C LYS A 149 3.10 -21.39 -11.78
N LYS A 150 1.85 -21.24 -11.34
CA LYS A 150 0.93 -20.21 -11.84
C LYS A 150 1.43 -18.81 -11.49
N ALA A 151 1.82 -18.58 -10.24
CA ALA A 151 2.38 -17.30 -9.79
C ALA A 151 3.68 -16.94 -10.51
N GLU A 152 4.58 -17.91 -10.72
CA GLU A 152 5.83 -17.73 -11.46
C GLU A 152 5.59 -17.31 -12.91
N ARG A 153 4.63 -17.94 -13.60
CA ARG A 153 4.24 -17.54 -14.98
C ARG A 153 3.74 -16.10 -15.04
N ASP A 154 3.16 -15.60 -13.96
CA ASP A 154 2.70 -14.22 -13.84
C ASP A 154 3.79 -13.24 -13.38
N GLY A 155 5.03 -13.72 -13.17
CA GLY A 155 6.18 -12.93 -12.75
C GLY A 155 6.20 -12.59 -11.26
N ILE A 156 5.44 -13.31 -10.43
CA ILE A 156 5.32 -13.04 -8.99
C ILE A 156 6.31 -13.92 -8.21
N PRO A 157 7.13 -13.35 -7.31
CA PRO A 157 8.01 -14.12 -6.44
C PRO A 157 7.26 -15.18 -5.62
N THR A 158 7.81 -16.39 -5.60
CA THR A 158 7.28 -17.53 -4.83
C THR A 158 8.20 -17.91 -3.68
N LYS A 159 7.62 -18.37 -2.58
CA LYS A 159 8.32 -18.97 -1.45
C LYS A 159 7.61 -20.24 -0.99
N VAL A 160 8.39 -21.24 -0.60
CA VAL A 160 7.88 -22.46 0.01
C VAL A 160 8.33 -22.48 1.46
N ILE A 161 7.39 -22.60 2.38
CA ILE A 161 7.66 -22.77 3.81
C ILE A 161 6.93 -24.03 4.25
N ASN A 162 7.62 -25.16 4.25
CA ASN A 162 6.98 -26.42 4.57
C ASN A 162 6.73 -26.52 6.09
N HIS A 163 5.46 -26.52 6.47
CA HIS A 163 5.01 -26.64 7.86
C HIS A 163 5.52 -27.89 8.59
N LYS A 164 6.00 -28.92 7.88
CA LYS A 164 6.60 -30.13 8.48
C LYS A 164 8.03 -29.93 8.97
N ASP A 165 8.68 -28.84 8.56
CA ASP A 165 10.07 -28.54 8.92
C ASP A 165 10.18 -27.80 10.26
N TYR A 166 9.04 -27.53 10.91
CA TYR A 166 8.95 -26.76 12.16
C TYR A 166 8.34 -27.61 13.27
N SER A 167 8.82 -27.41 14.50
CA SER A 167 8.39 -28.23 15.65
C SER A 167 6.96 -27.92 16.08
N ASN A 168 6.50 -26.69 15.83
CA ASN A 168 5.20 -26.20 16.23
C ASN A 168 4.68 -25.12 15.29
N ARG A 169 3.40 -24.75 15.48
CA ARG A 169 2.71 -23.77 14.65
C ARG A 169 3.30 -22.36 14.78
N ILE A 170 3.74 -21.97 15.97
CA ILE A 170 4.26 -20.61 16.21
C ILE A 170 5.56 -20.40 15.42
N GLU A 171 6.45 -21.38 15.41
CA GLU A 171 7.69 -21.34 14.60
C GLU A 171 7.39 -21.26 13.10
N PHE A 172 6.45 -22.09 12.62
CA PHE A 172 6.01 -22.07 11.23
C PHE A 172 5.45 -20.70 10.83
N ASP A 173 4.57 -20.13 11.66
CA ASP A 173 3.97 -18.82 11.41
C ASP A 173 5.01 -17.69 11.49
N SER A 174 6.00 -17.81 12.37
CA SER A 174 7.11 -16.84 12.48
C SER A 174 7.95 -16.79 11.20
N ALA A 175 8.23 -17.95 10.61
CA ALA A 175 8.92 -18.03 9.32
C ALA A 175 8.10 -17.39 8.18
N MET A 176 6.78 -17.62 8.14
CA MET A 176 5.89 -16.94 7.20
C MET A 176 5.91 -15.43 7.40
N ASP A 177 5.79 -14.98 8.65
CA ASP A 177 5.81 -13.57 9.05
C ASP A 177 7.14 -12.87 8.69
N GLN A 178 8.27 -13.57 8.76
CA GLN A 178 9.55 -13.05 8.27
C GLN A 178 9.49 -12.75 6.76
N VAL A 179 9.08 -13.73 5.95
CA VAL A 179 8.96 -13.55 4.49
C VAL A 179 7.97 -12.42 4.17
N LEU A 180 6.81 -12.38 4.82
CA LEU A 180 5.82 -11.34 4.58
C LEU A 180 6.40 -9.93 4.81
N ARG A 181 7.25 -9.75 5.84
CA ARG A 181 7.93 -8.48 6.11
C ARG A 181 9.05 -8.18 5.13
N GLU A 182 9.82 -9.17 4.69
CA GLU A 182 10.86 -9.00 3.65
C GLU A 182 10.28 -8.42 2.36
N PHE A 183 9.03 -8.79 2.03
CA PHE A 183 8.29 -8.27 0.89
C PHE A 183 7.44 -7.03 1.21
N SER A 184 7.55 -6.47 2.42
CA SER A 184 6.75 -5.33 2.89
C SER A 184 5.24 -5.52 2.67
N VAL A 185 4.72 -6.72 2.97
CA VAL A 185 3.28 -7.03 2.83
C VAL A 185 2.47 -6.20 3.83
N GLU A 186 1.34 -5.69 3.37
CA GLU A 186 0.38 -4.90 4.15
C GLU A 186 -0.97 -5.63 4.33
N LEU A 187 -1.31 -6.54 3.40
CA LEU A 187 -2.53 -7.34 3.41
C LEU A 187 -2.22 -8.79 3.03
N ILE A 188 -2.79 -9.74 3.75
CA ILE A 188 -2.62 -11.17 3.51
C ILE A 188 -3.92 -11.76 2.99
N CYS A 189 -3.86 -12.54 1.92
CA CYS A 189 -5.01 -13.28 1.38
C CYS A 189 -4.77 -14.79 1.50
N LEU A 190 -5.62 -15.50 2.25
CA LEU A 190 -5.61 -16.95 2.36
C LEU A 190 -6.42 -17.55 1.19
N ALA A 191 -5.73 -17.96 0.12
CA ALA A 191 -6.34 -18.49 -1.10
C ALA A 191 -6.27 -20.02 -1.12
N GLY A 192 -7.08 -20.66 -0.27
CA GLY A 192 -7.04 -22.11 -0.09
C GLY A 192 -5.84 -22.56 0.73
N PHE A 193 -5.49 -21.79 1.76
CA PHE A 193 -4.44 -22.12 2.71
C PHE A 193 -4.99 -23.07 3.79
N MET A 194 -4.49 -24.30 3.83
CA MET A 194 -5.07 -25.40 4.60
C MET A 194 -4.41 -25.58 5.97
N ARG A 195 -3.90 -24.50 6.57
CA ARG A 195 -3.30 -24.50 7.92
C ARG A 195 -4.00 -23.47 8.79
N ILE A 196 -4.32 -23.87 10.02
CA ILE A 196 -4.81 -22.96 11.05
C ILE A 196 -3.62 -22.10 11.51
N LEU A 197 -3.80 -20.79 11.54
CA LEU A 197 -2.82 -19.83 12.06
C LEU A 197 -2.83 -19.83 13.59
N SER A 198 -1.73 -19.41 14.21
CA SER A 198 -1.63 -19.25 15.67
C SER A 198 -2.21 -17.91 16.11
N GLY A 199 -2.71 -17.84 17.35
CA GLY A 199 -3.22 -16.61 17.96
C GLY A 199 -2.24 -15.44 17.86
N PRO A 200 -0.95 -15.60 18.18
CA PRO A 200 0.04 -14.53 18.02
C PRO A 200 0.18 -14.00 16.58
N PHE A 201 0.12 -14.88 15.57
CA PHE A 201 0.18 -14.45 14.17
C PHE A 201 -1.09 -13.68 13.77
N VAL A 202 -2.26 -14.20 14.14
CA VAL A 202 -3.56 -13.56 13.85
C VAL A 202 -3.65 -12.19 14.52
N SER A 203 -3.27 -12.08 15.80
CA SER A 203 -3.27 -10.82 16.54
C SER A 203 -2.33 -9.78 15.91
N LYS A 204 -1.13 -10.21 15.48
CA LYS A 204 -0.17 -9.31 14.84
C LYS A 204 -0.68 -8.72 13.52
N TRP A 205 -1.42 -9.50 12.75
CA TRP A 205 -1.97 -9.12 11.45
C TRP A 205 -3.48 -8.83 11.53
N GLU A 206 -3.97 -8.45 12.70
CA GLU A 206 -5.38 -8.14 12.92
C GLU A 206 -5.88 -7.07 11.94
N GLY A 207 -7.04 -7.31 11.33
CA GLY A 207 -7.60 -6.45 10.29
C GLY A 207 -6.82 -6.45 8.97
N LYS A 208 -5.82 -7.33 8.81
CA LYS A 208 -4.95 -7.42 7.62
C LYS A 208 -4.84 -8.83 7.04
N ILE A 209 -5.65 -9.79 7.50
CA ILE A 209 -5.75 -11.12 6.90
C ILE A 209 -7.16 -11.34 6.40
N LEU A 210 -7.30 -11.67 5.11
CA LEU A 210 -8.55 -12.05 4.48
C LEU A 210 -8.56 -13.55 4.20
N ASN A 211 -9.70 -14.19 4.44
CA ASN A 211 -9.94 -15.57 4.07
C ASN A 211 -11.22 -15.67 3.23
N ILE A 212 -11.21 -16.59 2.26
CA ILE A 212 -12.40 -17.00 1.50
C ILE A 212 -12.88 -18.35 2.03
N HIS A 213 -14.15 -18.42 2.41
CA HIS A 213 -14.79 -19.63 2.93
C HIS A 213 -15.94 -20.09 2.02
N PRO A 214 -16.03 -21.38 1.65
CA PRO A 214 -17.00 -21.90 0.68
C PRO A 214 -18.42 -22.13 1.23
N SER A 215 -18.92 -21.23 2.08
CA SER A 215 -20.32 -21.16 2.50
C SER A 215 -20.75 -19.73 2.79
N LEU A 216 -22.05 -19.52 3.05
CA LEU A 216 -22.57 -18.30 3.65
C LEU A 216 -22.43 -18.38 5.17
N LEU A 217 -21.33 -17.84 5.72
CA LEU A 217 -21.15 -17.70 7.16
C LEU A 217 -22.29 -16.86 7.76
N PRO A 218 -22.74 -17.17 9.00
CA PRO A 218 -22.10 -18.06 9.98
C PRO A 218 -22.37 -19.57 9.79
N SER A 219 -23.13 -19.98 8.77
CA SER A 219 -23.45 -21.39 8.53
C SER A 219 -22.27 -22.17 7.94
N PHE A 220 -22.15 -23.45 8.33
CA PHE A 220 -21.22 -24.42 7.72
C PHE A 220 -19.73 -24.02 7.82
N LYS A 221 -19.26 -23.64 9.02
CA LYS A 221 -17.83 -23.42 9.33
C LYS A 221 -16.98 -24.68 9.12
N GLY A 222 -15.67 -24.51 8.93
CA GLY A 222 -14.69 -25.61 8.85
C GLY A 222 -14.48 -26.19 7.45
N SER A 223 -13.58 -27.17 7.34
CA SER A 223 -12.99 -27.57 6.06
C SER A 223 -13.91 -28.31 5.08
N ASN A 224 -15.08 -28.80 5.53
CA ASN A 224 -15.98 -29.65 4.73
C ASN A 224 -17.31 -28.97 4.40
N ALA A 225 -17.29 -27.64 4.18
CA ALA A 225 -18.51 -26.84 4.05
C ALA A 225 -19.48 -27.35 2.94
N HIS A 226 -18.97 -27.76 1.78
CA HIS A 226 -19.82 -28.28 0.70
C HIS A 226 -20.59 -29.55 1.09
N LYS A 227 -19.93 -30.47 1.80
CA LYS A 227 -20.56 -31.68 2.32
C LYS A 227 -21.68 -31.31 3.30
N LEU A 228 -21.40 -30.42 4.26
CA LEU A 228 -22.38 -29.96 5.24
C LEU A 228 -23.58 -29.26 4.59
N VAL A 229 -23.35 -28.46 3.54
CA VAL A 229 -24.40 -27.81 2.76
C VAL A 229 -25.33 -28.84 2.12
N LEU A 230 -24.78 -29.89 1.51
CA LEU A 230 -25.56 -30.95 0.87
C LEU A 230 -26.33 -31.79 1.89
N GLU A 231 -25.68 -32.17 3.00
CA GLU A 231 -26.30 -32.93 4.10
C GLU A 231 -27.45 -32.15 4.75
N ALA A 232 -27.32 -30.83 4.89
CA ALA A 232 -28.37 -29.98 5.42
C ALA A 232 -29.55 -29.77 4.45
N GLY A 233 -29.42 -30.15 3.18
CA GLY A 233 -30.48 -30.04 2.19
C GLY A 233 -30.87 -28.60 1.81
N VAL A 234 -30.02 -27.61 2.11
CA VAL A 234 -30.32 -26.20 1.80
C VAL A 234 -30.36 -25.98 0.29
N ARG A 235 -31.17 -25.00 -0.14
CA ARG A 235 -31.35 -24.66 -1.58
C ARG A 235 -30.50 -23.47 -2.03
N VAL A 236 -29.89 -22.77 -1.08
CA VAL A 236 -28.98 -21.64 -1.29
C VAL A 236 -27.78 -21.82 -0.38
N THR A 237 -26.59 -21.68 -0.96
CA THR A 237 -25.31 -21.57 -0.27
C THR A 237 -24.55 -20.39 -0.86
N GLY A 238 -23.22 -20.35 -0.76
CA GLY A 238 -22.43 -19.29 -1.34
C GLY A 238 -20.97 -19.37 -0.92
N CYS A 239 -20.30 -18.23 -0.96
CA CYS A 239 -18.99 -18.05 -0.37
C CYS A 239 -18.96 -16.76 0.45
N THR A 240 -18.04 -16.70 1.41
CA THR A 240 -17.85 -15.55 2.30
C THR A 240 -16.39 -15.15 2.33
N VAL A 241 -16.10 -13.88 2.08
CA VAL A 241 -14.81 -13.27 2.40
C VAL A 241 -14.92 -12.55 3.73
N HIS A 242 -14.00 -12.83 4.64
CA HIS A 242 -14.01 -12.25 5.98
C HIS A 242 -12.59 -11.93 6.45
N PHE A 243 -12.48 -11.02 7.43
CA PHE A 243 -11.25 -10.88 8.19
C PHE A 243 -11.01 -12.14 9.02
N VAL A 244 -9.77 -12.60 9.13
CA VAL A 244 -9.43 -13.72 10.01
C VAL A 244 -9.38 -13.23 11.45
N ALA A 245 -10.02 -14.00 12.34
CA ALA A 245 -9.97 -13.85 13.78
C ALA A 245 -9.38 -15.14 14.40
N GLU A 246 -9.10 -15.12 15.71
CA GLU A 246 -8.56 -16.29 16.40
C GLU A 246 -9.56 -17.47 16.39
N GLU A 247 -10.85 -17.17 16.57
CA GLU A 247 -11.90 -18.16 16.31
C GLU A 247 -12.05 -18.39 14.80
N VAL A 248 -11.95 -19.67 14.41
CA VAL A 248 -12.04 -20.11 13.02
C VAL A 248 -13.39 -19.71 12.41
N ASP A 249 -13.31 -19.12 11.20
CA ASP A 249 -14.46 -18.70 10.39
C ASP A 249 -15.47 -17.81 11.15
N ALA A 250 -14.99 -16.96 12.06
CA ALA A 250 -15.82 -16.10 12.90
C ALA A 250 -15.54 -14.60 12.78
N GLY A 251 -14.52 -14.20 12.03
CA GLY A 251 -14.18 -12.78 11.90
C GLY A 251 -15.17 -11.99 11.04
N ALA A 252 -15.04 -10.66 11.06
CA ALA A 252 -15.98 -9.75 10.41
C ALA A 252 -16.10 -10.02 8.90
N ILE A 253 -17.34 -10.24 8.44
CA ILE A 253 -17.68 -10.51 7.05
C ILE A 253 -17.53 -9.24 6.22
N ILE A 254 -16.82 -9.34 5.09
CA ILE A 254 -16.58 -8.23 4.14
C ILE A 254 -17.50 -8.34 2.93
N PHE A 255 -17.62 -9.55 2.38
CA PHE A 255 -18.34 -9.80 1.14
C PHE A 255 -18.94 -11.21 1.14
N GLN A 256 -20.14 -11.37 0.58
CA GLN A 256 -20.76 -12.67 0.34
C GLN A 256 -21.37 -12.72 -1.05
N GLU A 257 -21.29 -13.88 -1.69
CA GLU A 257 -21.99 -14.17 -2.95
C GLU A 257 -22.81 -15.45 -2.80
N ALA A 258 -24.12 -15.35 -3.00
CA ALA A 258 -25.04 -16.48 -2.91
C ALA A 258 -25.01 -17.32 -4.19
N VAL A 259 -25.13 -18.64 -4.02
CA VAL A 259 -25.07 -19.64 -5.09
C VAL A 259 -26.21 -20.65 -4.88
N PRO A 260 -27.00 -20.98 -5.91
CA PRO A 260 -28.04 -21.99 -5.78
C PRO A 260 -27.46 -23.40 -5.66
N VAL A 261 -28.07 -24.22 -4.79
CA VAL A 261 -27.84 -25.67 -4.73
C VAL A 261 -28.89 -26.34 -5.61
N LYS A 262 -28.45 -27.05 -6.65
CA LYS A 262 -29.33 -27.73 -7.61
C LYS A 262 -29.76 -29.09 -7.07
N ILE A 263 -30.89 -29.59 -7.58
CA ILE A 263 -31.30 -30.98 -7.30
C ILE A 263 -30.25 -31.89 -7.94
N GLY A 264 -29.76 -32.88 -7.17
CA GLY A 264 -28.75 -33.82 -7.63
C GLY A 264 -27.31 -33.30 -7.65
N ASP A 265 -27.03 -32.15 -7.01
CA ASP A 265 -25.65 -31.71 -6.85
C ASP A 265 -24.81 -32.71 -6.06
N THR A 266 -23.56 -32.87 -6.49
CA THR A 266 -22.49 -33.54 -5.76
C THR A 266 -21.57 -32.48 -5.14
N GLU A 267 -20.68 -32.86 -4.22
CA GLU A 267 -19.67 -31.94 -3.68
C GLU A 267 -18.83 -31.30 -4.79
N LYS A 268 -18.51 -32.06 -5.84
CA LYS A 268 -17.75 -31.58 -7.00
C LYS A 268 -18.52 -30.52 -7.78
N THR A 269 -19.76 -30.81 -8.20
CA THR A 269 -20.55 -29.88 -9.03
C THR A 269 -20.95 -28.63 -8.26
N LEU A 270 -21.17 -28.75 -6.95
CA LEU A 270 -21.40 -27.61 -6.07
C LEU A 270 -20.12 -26.79 -5.89
N SER A 271 -18.97 -27.44 -5.62
CA SER A 271 -17.69 -26.76 -5.44
C SER A 271 -17.27 -25.96 -6.67
N GLU A 272 -17.42 -26.52 -7.87
CA GLU A 272 -17.14 -25.81 -9.13
C GLU A 272 -17.99 -24.54 -9.27
N ARG A 273 -19.27 -24.60 -8.87
CA ARG A 273 -20.17 -23.45 -8.92
C ARG A 273 -19.84 -22.40 -7.87
N VAL A 274 -19.51 -22.82 -6.65
CA VAL A 274 -19.10 -21.91 -5.56
C VAL A 274 -17.76 -21.26 -5.90
N LYS A 275 -16.79 -21.99 -6.46
CA LYS A 275 -15.51 -21.42 -6.93
C LYS A 275 -15.70 -20.28 -7.91
N ALA A 276 -16.66 -20.37 -8.83
CA ALA A 276 -16.95 -19.28 -9.76
C ALA A 276 -17.45 -18.00 -9.05
N ALA A 277 -18.13 -18.13 -7.91
CA ALA A 277 -18.50 -17.01 -7.04
C ALA A 277 -17.30 -16.50 -6.23
N GLU A 278 -16.46 -17.40 -5.69
CA GLU A 278 -15.22 -17.03 -4.98
C GLU A 278 -14.29 -16.17 -5.85
N HIS A 279 -14.17 -16.49 -7.15
CA HIS A 279 -13.35 -15.76 -8.11
C HIS A 279 -13.82 -14.32 -8.37
N LYS A 280 -15.03 -13.96 -7.92
CA LYS A 280 -15.55 -12.59 -7.95
C LYS A 280 -15.51 -11.95 -6.57
N ALA A 281 -16.00 -12.67 -5.55
CA ALA A 281 -16.08 -12.19 -4.19
C ALA A 281 -14.71 -11.85 -3.61
N PHE A 282 -13.72 -12.72 -3.79
CA PHE A 282 -12.41 -12.53 -3.17
C PHE A 282 -11.65 -11.33 -3.75
N PRO A 283 -11.56 -11.14 -5.07
CA PRO A 283 -10.97 -9.93 -5.61
C PRO A 283 -11.72 -8.65 -5.28
N ALA A 284 -13.06 -8.69 -5.18
CA ALA A 284 -13.86 -7.53 -4.78
C ALA A 284 -13.54 -7.11 -3.34
N ALA A 285 -13.51 -8.06 -2.41
CA ALA A 285 -13.15 -7.81 -1.01
C ALA A 285 -11.70 -7.30 -0.87
N MET A 286 -10.73 -7.90 -1.59
CA MET A 286 -9.36 -7.42 -1.61
C MET A 286 -9.29 -5.95 -2.07
N GLN A 287 -10.02 -5.58 -3.12
CA GLN A 287 -10.07 -4.22 -3.62
C GLN A 287 -10.66 -3.23 -2.61
N LEU A 288 -11.75 -3.61 -1.93
CA LEU A 288 -12.39 -2.77 -0.89
C LEU A 288 -11.46 -2.49 0.28
N VAL A 289 -10.71 -3.52 0.72
CA VAL A 289 -9.76 -3.37 1.83
C VAL A 289 -8.51 -2.61 1.39
N ALA A 290 -7.96 -2.93 0.22
CA ALA A 290 -6.76 -2.26 -0.31
C ALA A 290 -6.98 -0.77 -0.64
N SER A 291 -8.18 -0.38 -1.08
CA SER A 291 -8.51 1.05 -1.27
C SER A 291 -8.73 1.79 0.06
N GLY A 292 -8.89 1.05 1.16
CA GLY A 292 -9.31 1.56 2.45
C GLY A 292 -10.78 1.98 2.47
N ALA A 293 -11.61 1.50 1.54
CA ALA A 293 -13.06 1.66 1.60
C ALA A 293 -13.68 0.83 2.73
N VAL A 294 -13.05 -0.31 3.06
CA VAL A 294 -13.42 -1.18 4.17
C VAL A 294 -12.22 -1.42 5.07
N GLN A 295 -12.44 -1.36 6.38
CA GLN A 295 -11.44 -1.70 7.39
C GLN A 295 -12.10 -2.35 8.61
N LEU A 296 -11.30 -3.06 9.41
CA LEU A 296 -11.76 -3.57 10.71
C LEU A 296 -11.76 -2.41 11.73
N GLY A 297 -12.92 -2.15 12.32
CA GLY A 297 -13.08 -1.17 13.40
C GLY A 297 -12.49 -1.66 14.72
N ARG A 298 -12.25 -0.73 15.65
CA ARG A 298 -11.71 -1.04 16.99
C ARG A 298 -12.65 -1.88 17.85
N ASP A 299 -13.93 -1.92 17.51
CA ASP A 299 -14.96 -2.75 18.16
C ASP A 299 -15.06 -4.16 17.53
N GLY A 300 -14.13 -4.52 16.63
CA GLY A 300 -14.13 -5.80 15.92
C GLY A 300 -15.16 -5.89 14.79
N LYS A 301 -15.88 -4.80 14.48
CA LYS A 301 -16.89 -4.76 13.42
C LYS A 301 -16.36 -4.15 12.14
N LEU A 302 -17.06 -4.39 11.04
CA LEU A 302 -16.72 -3.84 9.74
C LEU A 302 -17.03 -2.32 9.70
N CYS A 303 -16.06 -1.51 9.25
CA CYS A 303 -16.22 -0.07 9.06
C CYS A 303 -16.12 0.28 7.57
N TRP A 304 -17.14 0.96 7.04
CA TRP A 304 -17.17 1.48 5.68
C TRP A 304 -16.82 2.97 5.65
N ASN A 305 -15.77 3.31 4.90
CA ASN A 305 -15.36 4.69 4.67
C ASN A 305 -16.11 5.26 3.46
N LEU A 306 -17.25 5.90 3.72
CA LEU A 306 -18.18 6.41 2.70
C LEU A 306 -17.57 7.47 1.76
N GLU A 307 -16.54 8.20 2.18
CA GLU A 307 -15.88 9.23 1.36
C GLU A 307 -15.00 8.65 0.23
N LYS A 308 -14.60 7.38 0.33
CA LYS A 308 -13.75 6.72 -0.67
C LYS A 308 -14.53 5.89 -1.70
N HIS A 309 -15.86 5.98 -1.66
CA HIS A 309 -16.75 5.11 -2.43
C HIS A 309 -17.40 5.77 -3.67
N ASN A 310 -17.03 7.01 -3.99
CA ASN A 310 -17.49 7.77 -5.16
C ASN A 310 -16.45 7.79 -6.28
#